data_AF-A0A016QLM4-F1
#
_entry.id   AF-A0A016QLM4-F1
#
_cell.length_a   1.000
_cell.length_b   1.000
_cell.length_c   1.000
_cell.angle_alpha   90.00
_cell.angle_beta   90.00
_cell.angle_gamma   90.00
#
_symmetry.space_group_name_H-M   'P 1'
#
loop_
_entity.id
_entity.type
_entity.pdbx_description
1 polymer ?
#
loop_
_entity_poly.entity_id
_entity_poly.type
_entity_poly.pdbx_seq_one_letter_code
_entity_poly.pdbx_strand_id
1 'polypeptide(L)'
;MLSVSPPLAAALLTGNRRALARAITLTESTRPDHEVQAQALLAEVLPHAGRSVRVGLTGVPGVGKSTFIEALGLLLADAGHRVAVLAVDPSSARTGGSIMGDKTRMPRLTVHAGAFIRPSPSGGTLGGVARRTREAITLCEAAGYDVILVETVGVGQSETQVAAMTDLFVLLTLPNAGDELQGIKRGIMELADLCVVNKADTDPRAAARAQTELTAALRLLTPHGAPWRPRALRSSALTGAGIPQVWEGVEAYRQAVDVAAKRRAQTAVWFDDLLREAAWQAFQAGVDAERLRALRAEVLAGTLTPVQGVRALLSPSGGQQEGPPYLGDGPT
;
A
#
# COMPACT_ATOMS: atom_id res chain seq x y z
N MET A 1 38.27 20.70 11.60
CA MET A 1 37.51 20.87 10.35
C MET A 1 36.11 20.34 10.57
N LEU A 2 35.13 21.23 10.76
CA LEU A 2 33.72 20.86 10.86
C LEU A 2 33.27 20.39 9.47
N SER A 3 33.05 19.08 9.29
CA SER A 3 32.51 18.58 8.03
C SER A 3 31.08 19.10 7.88
N VAL A 4 30.90 20.05 6.97
CA VAL A 4 29.57 20.50 6.54
C VAL A 4 28.87 19.24 6.03
N SER A 5 27.84 18.78 6.75
CA SER A 5 27.05 17.63 6.30
C SER A 5 26.41 18.00 4.95
N PRO A 6 26.51 17.16 3.91
CA PRO A 6 25.87 17.44 2.64
C PRO A 6 24.36 17.66 2.83
N PRO A 7 23.72 18.48 1.98
CA PRO A 7 22.27 18.62 1.96
C PRO A 7 21.59 17.24 1.97
N LEU A 8 20.46 17.11 2.65
CA LEU A 8 19.80 15.82 2.90
C LEU A 8 19.59 15.00 1.61
N ALA A 9 19.22 15.67 0.52
CA ALA A 9 19.07 15.06 -0.80
C ALA A 9 20.39 14.48 -1.35
N ALA A 10 21.47 15.26 -1.36
CA ALA A 10 22.78 14.79 -1.82
C ALA A 10 23.26 13.57 -1.02
N ALA A 11 23.11 13.58 0.30
CA ALA A 11 23.44 12.43 1.14
C ALA A 11 22.58 11.20 0.81
N LEU A 12 21.28 11.39 0.61
CA LEU A 12 20.34 10.32 0.24
C LEU A 12 20.73 9.69 -1.10
N LEU A 13 21.04 10.50 -2.12
CA LEU A 13 21.41 10.04 -3.46
C LEU A 13 22.73 9.23 -3.47
N THR A 14 23.62 9.44 -2.50
CA THR A 14 24.81 8.58 -2.30
C THR A 14 24.51 7.25 -1.60
N GLY A 15 23.23 6.94 -1.34
CA GLY A 15 22.80 5.72 -0.66
C GLY A 15 23.00 5.73 0.86
N ASN A 16 23.16 6.90 1.48
CA ASN A 16 23.39 6.99 2.92
C ASN A 16 22.15 6.55 3.72
N ARG A 17 22.25 5.41 4.43
CA ARG A 17 21.14 4.83 5.21
C ARG A 17 20.58 5.76 6.30
N ARG A 18 21.42 6.59 6.92
CA ARG A 18 20.97 7.57 7.94
C ARG A 18 20.23 8.73 7.29
N ALA A 19 20.70 9.20 6.13
CA ALA A 19 19.98 10.22 5.36
C ALA A 19 18.61 9.72 4.91
N LEU A 20 18.53 8.48 4.40
CA LEU A 20 17.26 7.85 4.04
C LEU A 20 16.29 7.76 5.23
N ALA A 21 16.76 7.28 6.40
CA ALA A 21 15.92 7.21 7.59
C ALA A 21 15.42 8.59 8.05
N ARG A 22 16.27 9.64 7.95
CA ARG A 22 15.88 11.03 8.27
C ARG A 22 14.88 11.58 7.27
N ALA A 23 15.06 11.32 5.97
CA ALA A 23 14.15 11.74 4.92
C ALA A 23 12.77 11.11 5.10
N ILE A 24 12.69 9.81 5.38
CA ILE A 24 11.42 9.13 5.65
C ILE A 24 10.78 9.70 6.94
N THR A 25 11.57 9.96 7.98
CA THR A 25 11.04 10.59 9.21
C THR A 25 10.46 11.99 8.95
N LEU A 26 11.06 12.74 8.01
CA LEU A 26 10.56 14.05 7.59
C LEU A 26 9.20 13.93 6.87
N THR A 27 9.05 12.98 5.94
CA THR A 27 7.77 12.74 5.22
C THR A 27 6.67 12.19 6.13
N GLU A 28 7.03 11.46 7.19
CA GLU A 28 6.07 10.96 8.18
C GLU A 28 5.60 12.04 9.18
N SER A 29 6.25 13.20 9.23
CA SER A 29 5.91 14.25 10.20
C SER A 29 4.56 14.91 9.88
N THR A 30 3.80 15.25 10.92
CA THR A 30 2.53 16.01 10.82
C THR A 30 2.72 17.51 10.96
N ARG A 31 3.96 18.00 11.10
CA ARG A 31 4.22 19.43 11.26
C ARG A 31 4.18 20.14 9.89
N PRO A 32 3.50 21.29 9.76
CA PRO A 32 3.38 21.99 8.48
C PRO A 32 4.72 22.41 7.86
N ASP A 33 5.69 22.82 8.68
CA ASP A 33 7.04 23.20 8.23
C ASP A 33 7.81 21.99 7.65
N HIS A 34 7.67 20.83 8.28
CA HIS A 34 8.25 19.59 7.78
C HIS A 34 7.58 19.10 6.50
N GLU A 35 6.26 19.29 6.34
CA GLU A 35 5.55 18.92 5.11
C GLU A 35 6.10 19.68 3.90
N VAL A 36 6.31 21.00 4.02
CA VAL A 36 6.92 21.81 2.96
C VAL A 36 8.33 21.30 2.61
N GLN A 37 9.15 21.02 3.63
CA GLN A 37 10.51 20.49 3.43
C GLN A 37 10.50 19.11 2.79
N ALA A 38 9.58 18.23 3.20
CA ALA A 38 9.39 16.89 2.66
C ALA A 38 9.04 16.95 1.17
N GLN A 39 8.10 17.79 0.77
CA GLN A 39 7.70 17.92 -0.64
C GLN A 39 8.82 18.52 -1.50
N ALA A 40 9.58 19.49 -0.98
CA ALA A 40 10.76 20.02 -1.66
C ALA A 40 11.84 18.93 -1.87
N LEU A 41 12.13 18.14 -0.84
CA LEU A 41 13.06 17.01 -0.92
C LEU A 41 12.59 15.95 -1.93
N LEU A 42 11.31 15.58 -1.89
CA LEU A 42 10.73 14.60 -2.82
C LEU A 42 10.85 15.09 -4.27
N ALA A 43 10.55 16.36 -4.54
CA ALA A 43 10.69 16.94 -5.87
C ALA A 43 12.15 16.90 -6.38
N GLU A 44 13.12 17.18 -5.51
CA GLU A 44 14.55 17.13 -5.85
C GLU A 44 15.02 15.71 -6.21
N VAL A 45 14.57 14.70 -5.47
CA VAL A 45 15.04 13.31 -5.66
C VAL A 45 14.20 12.50 -6.65
N LEU A 46 12.98 12.95 -6.99
CA LEU A 46 12.04 12.26 -7.88
C LEU A 46 12.66 11.82 -9.22
N PRO A 47 13.53 12.60 -9.91
CA PRO A 47 14.17 12.18 -11.15
C PRO A 47 15.04 10.92 -11.02
N HIS A 48 15.44 10.56 -9.81
CA HIS A 48 16.28 9.39 -9.51
C HIS A 48 15.47 8.17 -9.06
N ALA A 49 14.13 8.30 -8.94
CA ALA A 49 13.23 7.24 -8.51
C ALA A 49 12.68 6.42 -9.70
N GLY A 50 11.88 5.38 -9.39
CA GLY A 50 11.20 4.54 -10.38
C GLY A 50 12.02 3.37 -10.94
N ARG A 51 13.29 3.21 -10.57
CA ARG A 51 14.18 2.14 -11.04
C ARG A 51 14.24 0.94 -10.10
N SER A 52 13.07 0.44 -9.67
CA SER A 52 12.97 -0.72 -8.78
C SER A 52 11.92 -1.72 -9.24
N VAL A 53 11.92 -2.91 -8.63
CA VAL A 53 10.78 -3.84 -8.61
C VAL A 53 10.04 -3.69 -7.28
N ARG A 54 8.74 -3.40 -7.33
CA ARG A 54 7.90 -3.21 -6.15
C ARG A 54 7.01 -4.42 -5.94
N VAL A 55 7.21 -5.16 -4.86
CA VAL A 55 6.46 -6.38 -4.53
C VAL A 55 5.61 -6.14 -3.28
N GLY A 56 4.30 -6.25 -3.42
CA GLY A 56 3.38 -6.24 -2.28
C GLY A 56 3.24 -7.64 -1.71
N LEU A 57 3.30 -7.80 -0.39
CA LEU A 57 3.14 -9.10 0.29
C LEU A 57 2.03 -9.03 1.32
N THR A 58 1.12 -10.00 1.24
CA THR A 58 0.06 -10.20 2.23
C THR A 58 -0.09 -11.67 2.59
N GLY A 59 -0.82 -11.92 3.66
CA GLY A 59 -1.21 -13.25 4.10
C GLY A 59 -1.71 -13.23 5.53
N VAL A 60 -2.45 -14.27 5.91
CA VAL A 60 -3.05 -14.37 7.25
C VAL A 60 -1.98 -14.37 8.35
N PRO A 61 -2.29 -13.90 9.57
CA PRO A 61 -1.40 -14.04 10.71
C PRO A 61 -0.92 -15.48 10.88
N GLY A 62 0.37 -15.68 11.13
CA GLY A 62 0.96 -17.02 11.29
C GLY A 62 1.34 -17.73 10.00
N VAL A 63 1.04 -17.18 8.81
CA VAL A 63 1.47 -17.77 7.51
C VAL A 63 2.99 -17.83 7.32
N GLY A 64 3.75 -17.10 8.14
CA GLY A 64 5.20 -17.01 8.06
C GLY A 64 5.71 -15.89 7.15
N LYS A 65 4.93 -14.80 7.00
CA LYS A 65 5.24 -13.66 6.12
C LYS A 65 6.57 -12.98 6.44
N SER A 66 6.84 -12.65 7.70
CA SER A 66 8.13 -12.01 8.06
C SER A 66 9.32 -12.94 7.85
N THR A 67 9.17 -14.24 8.13
CA THR A 67 10.20 -15.25 7.81
C THR A 67 10.42 -15.38 6.30
N PHE A 68 9.34 -15.30 5.51
CA PHE A 68 9.41 -15.33 4.05
C PHE A 68 10.13 -14.09 3.50
N ILE A 69 9.80 -12.90 4.01
CA ILE A 69 10.45 -11.65 3.61
C ILE A 69 11.93 -11.65 4.02
N GLU A 70 12.28 -12.17 5.20
CA GLU A 70 13.68 -12.33 5.58
C GLU A 70 14.42 -13.27 4.63
N ALA A 71 13.86 -14.44 4.32
CA ALA A 71 14.49 -15.41 3.42
C ALA A 71 14.66 -14.85 1.99
N LEU A 72 13.63 -14.22 1.44
CA LEU A 72 13.67 -13.58 0.12
C LEU A 72 14.64 -12.40 0.11
N GLY A 73 14.56 -11.52 1.12
CA GLY A 73 15.39 -10.34 1.21
C GLY A 73 16.88 -10.68 1.35
N LEU A 74 17.22 -11.72 2.11
CA LEU A 74 18.60 -12.21 2.21
C LEU A 74 19.08 -12.80 0.88
N LEU A 75 18.28 -13.66 0.24
CA LEU A 75 18.62 -14.22 -1.07
C LEU A 75 18.95 -13.12 -2.09
N LEU A 76 18.13 -12.08 -2.13
CA LEU A 76 18.32 -10.96 -3.07
C LEU A 76 19.51 -10.09 -2.70
N ALA A 77 19.68 -9.79 -1.41
CA ALA A 77 20.78 -8.94 -0.97
C ALA A 77 22.14 -9.65 -1.11
N ASP A 78 22.19 -10.96 -0.89
CA ASP A 78 23.37 -11.81 -1.14
C ASP A 78 23.69 -11.91 -2.65
N ALA A 79 22.67 -11.80 -3.52
CA ALA A 79 22.82 -11.69 -4.97
C ALA A 79 23.21 -10.27 -5.46
N GLY A 80 23.41 -9.31 -4.54
CA GLY A 80 23.87 -7.95 -4.85
C GLY A 80 22.77 -6.91 -5.01
N HIS A 81 21.49 -7.28 -4.87
CA HIS A 81 20.40 -6.31 -4.84
C HIS A 81 20.41 -5.46 -3.56
N ARG A 82 19.83 -4.27 -3.65
CA ARG A 82 19.56 -3.40 -2.51
C ARG A 82 18.07 -3.45 -2.18
N VAL A 83 17.75 -4.12 -1.08
CA VAL A 83 16.37 -4.46 -0.69
C VAL A 83 15.85 -3.51 0.37
N ALA A 84 14.74 -2.83 0.11
CA ALA A 84 13.99 -2.08 1.10
C ALA A 84 12.73 -2.84 1.50
N VAL A 85 12.43 -2.94 2.80
CA VAL A 85 11.20 -3.52 3.34
C VAL A 85 10.43 -2.43 4.06
N LEU A 86 9.20 -2.17 3.60
CA LEU A 86 8.29 -1.16 4.14
C LEU A 86 7.03 -1.83 4.66
N ALA A 87 6.73 -1.65 5.94
CA ALA A 87 5.50 -2.18 6.54
C ALA A 87 4.34 -1.17 6.44
N VAL A 88 3.12 -1.68 6.22
CA VAL A 88 1.88 -0.90 6.18
C VAL A 88 0.90 -1.47 7.20
N ASP A 89 0.69 -0.76 8.31
CA ASP A 89 -0.23 -1.14 9.38
C ASP A 89 -1.34 -0.08 9.55
N PRO A 90 -2.60 -0.37 9.17
CA PRO A 90 -3.76 0.48 9.45
C PRO A 90 -3.94 0.82 10.94
N SER A 91 -3.58 -0.12 11.83
CA SER A 91 -3.79 0.01 13.27
C SER A 91 -2.80 0.97 13.93
N SER A 92 -1.71 1.32 13.24
CA SER A 92 -0.77 2.37 13.63
C SER A 92 -1.44 3.73 13.86
N ALA A 93 -2.61 3.95 13.24
CA ALA A 93 -3.51 5.08 13.48
C ALA A 93 -3.94 5.21 14.94
N ARG A 94 -4.18 4.07 15.61
CA ARG A 94 -4.65 3.99 17.01
C ARG A 94 -3.50 3.89 18.01
N THR A 95 -2.39 3.27 17.63
CA THR A 95 -1.29 2.93 18.55
C THR A 95 -0.10 3.90 18.50
N GLY A 96 -0.09 4.86 17.57
CA GLY A 96 1.04 5.79 17.41
C GLY A 96 2.25 5.13 16.75
N GLY A 97 2.04 4.05 15.99
CA GLY A 97 3.06 3.30 15.25
C GLY A 97 3.84 2.27 16.07
N SER A 98 4.43 1.30 15.36
CA SER A 98 5.24 0.22 15.94
C SER A 98 6.72 0.53 15.76
N ILE A 99 7.38 1.00 16.83
CA ILE A 99 8.82 1.33 16.79
C ILE A 99 9.70 0.07 16.66
N MET A 100 9.22 -1.09 17.12
CA MET A 100 10.08 -2.24 17.43
C MET A 100 9.59 -3.59 16.90
N GLY A 101 8.30 -3.73 16.54
CA GLY A 101 7.68 -5.03 16.26
C GLY A 101 8.14 -5.73 14.97
N ASP A 102 8.54 -4.97 13.95
CA ASP A 102 8.88 -5.54 12.63
C ASP A 102 10.37 -5.87 12.50
N LYS A 103 11.26 -5.11 13.15
CA LYS A 103 12.71 -5.36 13.11
C LYS A 103 13.13 -6.62 13.88
N THR A 104 12.43 -6.95 14.96
CA THR A 104 12.71 -8.17 15.74
C THR A 104 12.31 -9.45 15.02
N ARG A 105 11.41 -9.36 14.03
CA ARG A 105 10.93 -10.50 13.24
C ARG A 105 11.83 -10.88 12.06
N MET A 106 12.79 -10.01 11.70
CA MET A 106 13.73 -10.21 10.60
C MET A 106 15.16 -9.86 11.06
N PRO A 107 15.72 -10.57 12.05
CA PRO A 107 16.97 -10.21 12.71
C PRO A 107 18.18 -10.23 11.76
N ARG A 108 18.24 -11.18 10.82
CA ARG A 108 19.35 -11.33 9.88
C ARG A 108 19.30 -10.26 8.80
N LEU A 109 18.11 -10.03 8.23
CA LEU A 109 17.95 -9.01 7.19
C LEU A 109 18.17 -7.59 7.75
N THR A 110 17.77 -7.33 9.00
CA THR A 110 17.94 -6.02 9.65
C THR A 110 19.38 -5.54 9.67
N VAL A 111 20.33 -6.45 9.91
CA VAL A 111 21.77 -6.13 10.00
C VAL A 111 22.49 -6.23 8.66
N HIS A 112 21.83 -6.74 7.61
CA HIS A 112 22.44 -6.88 6.30
C HIS A 112 22.74 -5.51 5.66
N ALA A 113 23.95 -5.35 5.11
CA ALA A 113 24.40 -4.06 4.57
C ALA A 113 23.56 -3.61 3.36
N GLY A 114 23.15 -4.57 2.51
CA GLY A 114 22.30 -4.37 1.35
C GLY A 114 20.81 -4.19 1.65
N ALA A 115 20.37 -4.26 2.91
CA ALA A 115 18.96 -4.17 3.26
C ALA A 115 18.61 -2.92 4.08
N PHE A 116 17.36 -2.45 3.97
CA PHE A 116 16.79 -1.39 4.80
C PHE A 116 15.37 -1.76 5.21
N ILE A 117 15.04 -1.64 6.49
CA ILE A 117 13.72 -2.00 7.00
C ILE A 117 13.12 -0.79 7.71
N ARG A 118 11.95 -0.34 7.23
CA ARG A 118 11.15 0.71 7.84
C ARG A 118 9.83 0.11 8.37
N PRO A 119 9.63 0.11 9.70
CA PRO A 119 8.33 -0.23 10.30
C PRO A 119 7.22 0.70 9.82
N SER A 120 5.96 0.32 10.03
CA SER A 120 4.82 1.14 9.61
C SER A 120 4.88 2.54 10.24
N PRO A 121 4.60 3.61 9.46
CA PRO A 121 4.57 4.98 9.98
C PRO A 121 3.52 5.14 11.08
N SER A 122 3.79 6.06 12.01
CA SER A 122 2.93 6.36 13.16
C SER A 122 1.80 7.34 12.82
N GLY A 123 0.55 7.02 13.19
CA GLY A 123 -0.55 8.00 13.29
C GLY A 123 -1.13 8.52 11.97
N GLY A 124 -2.46 8.63 11.89
CA GLY A 124 -3.19 9.14 10.72
C GLY A 124 -4.34 8.21 10.31
N THR A 125 -5.21 8.66 9.41
CA THR A 125 -6.18 7.78 8.78
C THR A 125 -5.47 6.76 7.88
N LEU A 126 -6.16 5.70 7.48
CA LEU A 126 -5.63 4.70 6.55
C LEU A 126 -5.03 5.35 5.26
N GLY A 127 -5.59 6.47 4.80
CA GLY A 127 -5.06 7.25 3.66
C GLY A 127 -3.68 7.88 3.92
N GLY A 128 -3.44 8.37 5.15
CA GLY A 128 -2.15 8.97 5.52
C GLY A 128 -1.00 7.96 5.55
N VAL A 129 -1.26 6.72 5.98
CA VAL A 129 -0.28 5.62 5.96
C VAL A 129 0.11 5.28 4.52
N ALA A 130 -0.87 5.20 3.60
CA ALA A 130 -0.61 4.92 2.20
C ALA A 130 0.22 6.02 1.52
N ARG A 131 -0.11 7.31 1.77
CA ARG A 131 0.66 8.46 1.26
C ARG A 131 2.13 8.36 1.67
N ARG A 132 2.39 8.23 2.97
CA ARG A 132 3.75 8.16 3.51
C ARG A 132 4.54 6.97 3.01
N THR A 133 3.87 5.82 2.81
CA THR A 133 4.51 4.63 2.24
C THR A 133 4.93 4.88 0.80
N ARG A 134 4.08 5.50 -0.03
CA ARG A 134 4.45 5.88 -1.41
C ARG A 134 5.63 6.85 -1.45
N GLU A 135 5.65 7.85 -0.58
CA GLU A 135 6.77 8.78 -0.45
C GLU A 135 8.05 8.05 -0.01
N ALA A 136 7.95 7.11 0.93
CA ALA A 136 9.06 6.27 1.36
C ALA A 136 9.58 5.35 0.24
N ILE A 137 8.71 4.81 -0.63
CA ILE A 137 9.11 4.07 -1.83
C ILE A 137 9.99 4.97 -2.71
N THR A 138 9.53 6.19 -3.03
CA THR A 138 10.29 7.16 -3.83
C THR A 138 11.66 7.46 -3.22
N LEU A 139 11.72 7.68 -1.90
CA LEU A 139 12.98 7.94 -1.20
C LEU A 139 13.93 6.73 -1.24
N CYS A 140 13.41 5.50 -1.09
CA CYS A 140 14.22 4.29 -1.19
C CYS A 140 14.77 4.11 -2.61
N GLU A 141 13.93 4.30 -3.63
CA GLU A 141 14.36 4.21 -5.03
C GLU A 141 15.46 5.23 -5.35
N ALA A 142 15.28 6.49 -4.95
CA ALA A 142 16.28 7.52 -5.14
C ALA A 142 17.59 7.25 -4.35
N ALA A 143 17.50 6.55 -3.21
CA ALA A 143 18.67 6.10 -2.46
C ALA A 143 19.36 4.86 -3.07
N GLY A 144 18.88 4.37 -4.22
CA GLY A 144 19.46 3.26 -4.98
C GLY A 144 19.00 1.87 -4.54
N TYR A 145 17.85 1.75 -3.88
CA TYR A 145 17.21 0.46 -3.63
C TYR A 145 16.43 0.02 -4.88
N ASP A 146 16.79 -1.14 -5.42
CA ASP A 146 16.25 -1.68 -6.67
C ASP A 146 15.18 -2.77 -6.44
N VAL A 147 15.02 -3.23 -5.19
CA VAL A 147 13.89 -4.08 -4.78
C VAL A 147 13.18 -3.46 -3.58
N ILE A 148 11.87 -3.23 -3.73
CA ILE A 148 11.03 -2.68 -2.67
C ILE A 148 9.96 -3.71 -2.30
N LEU A 149 10.04 -4.25 -1.09
CA LEU A 149 9.05 -5.17 -0.52
C LEU A 149 8.12 -4.38 0.38
N VAL A 150 6.82 -4.41 0.10
CA VAL A 150 5.79 -3.72 0.89
C VAL A 150 4.90 -4.76 1.56
N GLU A 151 4.93 -4.82 2.89
CA GLU A 151 4.23 -5.82 3.69
C GLU A 151 2.97 -5.23 4.33
N THR A 152 1.83 -5.92 4.23
CA THR A 152 0.67 -5.61 5.08
C THR A 152 0.90 -6.11 6.50
N VAL A 153 0.61 -5.31 7.52
CA VAL A 153 0.72 -5.71 8.93
C VAL A 153 -0.65 -5.61 9.60
N GLY A 154 -0.99 -6.65 10.38
CA GLY A 154 -2.20 -6.66 11.20
C GLY A 154 -3.48 -7.12 10.48
N VAL A 155 -4.62 -6.81 11.09
CA VAL A 155 -5.97 -7.07 10.57
C VAL A 155 -6.57 -5.76 10.07
N GLY A 156 -6.79 -5.63 8.75
CA GLY A 156 -7.33 -4.40 8.16
C GLY A 156 -7.24 -4.40 6.64
N GLN A 157 -8.05 -3.55 6.00
CA GLN A 157 -8.19 -3.40 4.53
C GLN A 157 -6.96 -2.70 3.90
N SER A 158 -5.75 -3.16 4.22
CA SER A 158 -4.49 -2.61 3.70
C SER A 158 -4.06 -3.27 2.39
N GLU A 159 -4.63 -4.42 2.05
CA GLU A 159 -4.25 -5.22 0.89
C GLU A 159 -4.44 -4.45 -0.42
N THR A 160 -5.60 -3.81 -0.60
CA THR A 160 -5.89 -3.00 -1.78
C THR A 160 -4.93 -1.82 -1.92
N GLN A 161 -4.54 -1.21 -0.80
CA GLN A 161 -3.61 -0.08 -0.83
C GLN A 161 -2.19 -0.52 -1.20
N VAL A 162 -1.72 -1.61 -0.62
CA VAL A 162 -0.43 -2.20 -0.97
C VAL A 162 -0.43 -2.61 -2.45
N ALA A 163 -1.46 -3.30 -2.92
CA ALA A 163 -1.59 -3.66 -4.34
C ALA A 163 -1.64 -2.43 -5.27
N ALA A 164 -2.25 -1.32 -4.82
CA ALA A 164 -2.32 -0.08 -5.60
C ALA A 164 -0.98 0.67 -5.69
N MET A 165 0.02 0.35 -4.86
CA MET A 165 1.34 1.01 -4.86
C MET A 165 2.51 0.11 -5.30
N THR A 166 2.26 -1.17 -5.53
CA THR A 166 3.27 -2.14 -5.97
C THR A 166 3.05 -2.61 -7.41
N ASP A 167 4.11 -3.15 -8.03
CA ASP A 167 4.05 -3.64 -9.42
C ASP A 167 3.33 -4.97 -9.48
N LEU A 168 3.54 -5.82 -8.49
CA LEU A 168 2.85 -7.09 -8.33
C LEU A 168 2.48 -7.33 -6.87
N PHE A 169 1.54 -8.23 -6.64
CA PHE A 169 1.04 -8.59 -5.33
C PHE A 169 1.12 -10.10 -5.08
N VAL A 170 1.81 -10.48 -4.00
CA VAL A 170 2.06 -11.85 -3.58
C VAL A 170 1.18 -12.18 -2.37
N LEU A 171 0.33 -13.19 -2.53
CA LEU A 171 -0.50 -13.73 -1.47
C LEU A 171 0.15 -15.00 -0.89
N LEU A 172 0.53 -14.96 0.39
CA LEU A 172 0.99 -16.13 1.12
C LEU A 172 -0.20 -16.88 1.73
N THR A 173 -0.21 -18.20 1.58
CA THR A 173 -1.22 -19.11 2.15
C THR A 173 -0.55 -20.28 2.89
N LEU A 174 -1.31 -21.00 3.73
CA LEU A 174 -0.86 -22.19 4.44
C LEU A 174 -1.26 -23.48 3.69
N PRO A 175 -0.54 -24.61 3.88
CA PRO A 175 -0.85 -25.88 3.22
C PRO A 175 -2.21 -26.47 3.62
N ASN A 176 -2.62 -26.27 4.87
CA ASN A 176 -3.84 -26.83 5.47
C ASN A 176 -4.99 -25.81 5.53
N ALA A 177 -4.97 -24.80 4.67
CA ALA A 177 -5.94 -23.72 4.66
C ALA A 177 -7.34 -24.15 4.15
N GLY A 178 -7.73 -25.44 4.20
CA GLY A 178 -8.94 -25.98 3.54
C GLY A 178 -10.19 -25.11 3.71
N ASP A 179 -10.57 -24.79 4.96
CA ASP A 179 -11.67 -23.86 5.26
C ASP A 179 -11.22 -22.38 5.26
N GLU A 180 -9.93 -22.11 5.45
CA GLU A 180 -9.35 -20.76 5.42
C GLU A 180 -9.24 -20.17 4.00
N LEU A 181 -9.29 -20.98 2.94
CA LEU A 181 -9.38 -20.50 1.56
C LEU A 181 -10.71 -19.75 1.34
N GLN A 182 -11.78 -20.12 2.07
CA GLN A 182 -13.01 -19.33 2.16
C GLN A 182 -12.82 -18.04 3.00
N GLY A 183 -11.86 -18.04 3.92
CA GLY A 183 -11.43 -16.88 4.71
C GLY A 183 -10.56 -15.89 3.93
N ILE A 184 -9.93 -16.32 2.82
CA ILE A 184 -9.34 -15.40 1.85
C ILE A 184 -10.51 -14.72 1.15
N LYS A 185 -10.79 -13.47 1.55
CA LYS A 185 -11.82 -12.64 0.92
C LYS A 185 -11.62 -12.71 -0.59
N ARG A 186 -12.68 -13.05 -1.33
CA ARG A 186 -12.70 -13.09 -2.80
C ARG A 186 -11.94 -11.91 -3.44
N GLY A 187 -12.09 -10.71 -2.89
CA GLY A 187 -11.39 -9.51 -3.36
C GLY A 187 -9.86 -9.50 -3.19
N ILE A 188 -9.27 -10.26 -2.26
CA ILE A 188 -7.80 -10.35 -2.11
C ILE A 188 -7.22 -11.30 -3.16
N MET A 189 -7.89 -12.42 -3.46
CA MET A 189 -7.44 -13.33 -4.52
C MET A 189 -7.43 -12.65 -5.89
N GLU A 190 -8.40 -11.78 -6.15
CA GLU A 190 -8.48 -11.00 -7.40
C GLU A 190 -7.31 -10.02 -7.57
N LEU A 191 -6.63 -9.65 -6.48
CA LEU A 191 -5.43 -8.80 -6.51
C LEU A 191 -4.14 -9.59 -6.69
N ALA A 192 -4.15 -10.92 -6.47
CA ALA A 192 -2.92 -11.72 -6.40
C ALA A 192 -2.35 -12.02 -7.80
N ASP A 193 -1.14 -11.52 -8.06
CA ASP A 193 -0.36 -11.85 -9.24
C ASP A 193 0.43 -13.17 -9.04
N LEU A 194 0.76 -13.50 -7.79
CA LEU A 194 1.34 -14.77 -7.36
C LEU A 194 0.68 -15.22 -6.06
N CYS A 195 0.40 -16.52 -5.96
CA CYS A 195 0.02 -17.17 -4.71
C CYS A 195 1.13 -18.12 -4.28
N VAL A 196 1.49 -18.11 -3.01
CA VAL A 196 2.58 -18.93 -2.47
C VAL A 196 2.07 -19.70 -1.26
N VAL A 197 1.97 -21.01 -1.41
CA VAL A 197 1.70 -21.92 -0.30
C VAL A 197 2.99 -22.08 0.49
N ASN A 198 3.14 -21.32 1.57
CA ASN A 198 4.30 -21.35 2.45
C ASN A 198 4.20 -22.52 3.45
N LYS A 199 5.29 -22.81 4.18
CA LYS A 199 5.41 -23.96 5.10
C LYS A 199 5.19 -25.30 4.40
N ALA A 200 5.54 -25.40 3.12
CA ALA A 200 5.40 -26.64 2.37
C ALA A 200 6.23 -27.81 2.94
N ASP A 201 7.23 -27.51 3.78
CA ASP A 201 8.01 -28.48 4.54
C ASP A 201 7.21 -29.21 5.62
N THR A 202 6.16 -28.60 6.19
CA THR A 202 5.41 -29.21 7.30
C THR A 202 4.44 -30.29 6.83
N ASP A 203 3.85 -30.10 5.64
CA ASP A 203 3.02 -31.11 4.97
C ASP A 203 3.12 -30.93 3.44
N PRO A 204 4.07 -31.63 2.78
CA PRO A 204 4.27 -31.52 1.34
C PRO A 204 3.05 -31.95 0.51
N ARG A 205 2.25 -32.90 1.01
CA ARG A 205 1.07 -33.41 0.30
C ARG A 205 -0.08 -32.42 0.38
N ALA A 206 -0.34 -31.84 1.55
CA ALA A 206 -1.30 -30.75 1.67
C ALA A 206 -0.88 -29.54 0.83
N ALA A 207 0.41 -29.18 0.84
CA ALA A 207 0.89 -28.05 0.05
C ALA A 207 0.67 -28.25 -1.46
N ALA A 208 0.89 -29.48 -1.97
CA ALA A 208 0.63 -29.81 -3.37
C ALA A 208 -0.87 -29.73 -3.73
N ARG A 209 -1.75 -30.18 -2.82
CA ARG A 209 -3.21 -30.05 -2.98
C ARG A 209 -3.64 -28.58 -3.03
N ALA A 210 -3.22 -27.79 -2.03
CA ALA A 210 -3.51 -26.36 -1.97
C ALA A 210 -2.99 -25.59 -3.20
N GLN A 211 -1.79 -25.92 -3.70
CA GLN A 211 -1.26 -25.33 -4.94
C GLN A 211 -2.16 -25.63 -6.14
N THR A 212 -2.68 -26.86 -6.24
CA THR A 212 -3.56 -27.28 -7.33
C THR A 212 -4.89 -26.56 -7.28
N GLU A 213 -5.49 -26.46 -6.10
CA GLU A 213 -6.75 -25.74 -5.85
C GLU A 213 -6.61 -24.25 -6.18
N LEU A 214 -5.54 -23.60 -5.70
CA LEU A 214 -5.25 -22.20 -6.03
C LEU A 214 -5.02 -22.00 -7.52
N THR A 215 -4.31 -22.92 -8.19
CA THR A 215 -4.11 -22.86 -9.63
C THR A 215 -5.44 -22.91 -10.38
N ALA A 216 -6.36 -23.78 -9.96
CA ALA A 216 -7.70 -23.87 -10.55
C ALA A 216 -8.51 -22.60 -10.31
N ALA A 217 -8.52 -22.08 -9.08
CA ALA A 217 -9.23 -20.85 -8.73
C ALA A 217 -8.71 -19.63 -9.53
N LEU A 218 -7.38 -19.44 -9.57
CA LEU A 218 -6.77 -18.34 -10.32
C LEU A 218 -7.10 -18.41 -11.81
N ARG A 219 -7.13 -19.62 -12.40
CA ARG A 219 -7.53 -19.80 -13.80
C ARG A 219 -8.95 -19.37 -14.09
N LEU A 220 -9.88 -19.58 -13.16
CA LEU A 220 -11.28 -19.17 -13.29
C LEU A 220 -11.47 -17.66 -13.15
N LEU A 221 -10.67 -17.02 -12.28
CA LEU A 221 -10.74 -15.57 -12.03
C LEU A 221 -10.01 -14.73 -13.10
N THR A 222 -9.06 -15.33 -13.81
CA THR A 222 -8.21 -14.59 -14.76
C THR A 222 -8.87 -14.49 -16.15
N PRO A 223 -9.12 -13.26 -16.66
CA PRO A 223 -9.66 -13.07 -18.00
C PRO A 223 -8.78 -13.71 -19.09
N HIS A 224 -9.40 -14.21 -20.17
CA HIS A 224 -8.67 -14.95 -21.22
C HIS A 224 -7.54 -14.14 -21.89
N GLY A 225 -7.71 -12.82 -22.04
CA GLY A 225 -6.74 -11.90 -22.63
C GLY A 225 -5.87 -11.15 -21.63
N ALA A 226 -5.84 -11.54 -20.35
CA ALA A 226 -4.98 -10.89 -19.37
C ALA A 226 -3.49 -11.05 -19.77
N PRO A 227 -2.68 -9.97 -19.69
CA PRO A 227 -1.25 -10.03 -20.05
C PRO A 227 -0.45 -10.93 -19.11
N TRP A 228 -0.97 -11.19 -17.92
CA TRP A 228 -0.39 -12.10 -16.94
C TRP A 228 -1.43 -13.12 -16.48
N ARG A 229 -0.97 -14.36 -16.31
CA ARG A 229 -1.73 -15.42 -15.64
C ARG A 229 -1.09 -15.71 -14.28
N PRO A 230 -1.79 -15.39 -13.18
CA PRO A 230 -1.28 -15.67 -11.83
C PRO A 230 -0.87 -17.12 -11.63
N ARG A 231 0.19 -17.32 -10.85
CA ARG A 231 0.78 -18.63 -10.60
C ARG A 231 0.66 -18.99 -9.12
N ALA A 232 0.32 -20.25 -8.84
CA ALA A 232 0.43 -20.80 -7.49
C ALA A 232 1.76 -21.56 -7.36
N LEU A 233 2.57 -21.20 -6.37
CA LEU A 233 3.87 -21.77 -6.06
C LEU A 233 3.87 -22.34 -4.64
N ARG A 234 4.89 -23.13 -4.32
CA ARG A 234 5.13 -23.66 -2.97
C ARG A 234 6.45 -23.12 -2.45
N SER A 235 6.51 -22.82 -1.16
CA SER A 235 7.77 -22.45 -0.52
C SER A 235 7.83 -22.94 0.93
N SER A 236 9.05 -22.95 1.44
CA SER A 236 9.36 -23.08 2.85
C SER A 236 10.32 -21.96 3.21
N ALA A 237 9.80 -20.89 3.79
CA ALA A 237 10.62 -19.78 4.26
C ALA A 237 11.68 -20.21 5.28
N LEU A 238 11.40 -21.27 6.06
CA LEU A 238 12.31 -21.80 7.08
C LEU A 238 13.54 -22.46 6.46
N THR A 239 13.35 -23.23 5.38
CA THR A 239 14.43 -23.97 4.71
C THR A 239 15.02 -23.24 3.50
N GLY A 240 14.34 -22.20 3.02
CA GLY A 240 14.65 -21.49 1.78
C GLY A 240 14.14 -22.17 0.50
N ALA A 241 13.57 -23.38 0.59
CA ALA A 241 13.05 -24.10 -0.58
C ALA A 241 11.91 -23.31 -1.24
N GLY A 242 11.92 -23.23 -2.57
CA GLY A 242 10.88 -22.54 -3.35
C GLY A 242 11.04 -21.01 -3.41
N ILE A 243 11.87 -20.39 -2.57
CA ILE A 243 12.07 -18.92 -2.58
C ILE A 243 12.67 -18.41 -3.91
N PRO A 244 13.72 -19.06 -4.49
CA PRO A 244 14.23 -18.65 -5.80
C PRO A 244 13.14 -18.68 -6.89
N GLN A 245 12.31 -19.72 -6.91
CA GLN A 245 11.23 -19.89 -7.90
C GLN A 245 10.13 -18.83 -7.75
N VAL A 246 9.89 -18.35 -6.52
CA VAL A 246 8.98 -17.21 -6.33
C VAL A 246 9.58 -15.96 -6.98
N TRP A 247 10.87 -15.69 -6.77
CA TRP A 247 11.54 -14.55 -7.41
C TRP A 247 11.57 -14.65 -8.94
N GLU A 248 11.84 -15.83 -9.49
CA GLU A 248 11.70 -16.08 -10.94
C GLU A 248 10.29 -15.75 -11.45
N GLY A 249 9.26 -16.04 -10.65
CA GLY A 249 7.88 -15.64 -10.92
C GLY A 249 7.69 -14.13 -10.96
N VAL A 250 8.35 -13.40 -10.06
CA VAL A 250 8.36 -11.92 -10.03
C VAL A 250 9.02 -11.35 -11.28
N GLU A 251 10.16 -11.89 -11.68
CA GLU A 251 10.86 -11.45 -12.89
C GLU A 251 10.05 -11.75 -14.16
N ALA A 252 9.42 -12.93 -14.23
CA ALA A 252 8.53 -13.29 -15.33
C ALA A 252 7.32 -12.35 -15.43
N TYR A 253 6.75 -11.91 -14.30
CA TYR A 253 5.68 -10.91 -14.30
C TYR A 253 6.15 -9.60 -14.93
N ARG A 254 7.31 -9.11 -14.50
CA ARG A 254 7.89 -7.85 -14.98
C ARG A 254 8.19 -7.88 -16.48
N GLN A 255 8.51 -9.05 -17.04
CA GLN A 255 8.72 -9.22 -18.48
C GLN A 255 7.40 -9.25 -19.27
N ALA A 256 6.33 -9.79 -18.68
CA ALA A 256 5.04 -9.97 -19.35
C ALA A 256 4.11 -8.74 -19.28
N VAL A 257 4.28 -7.89 -18.27
CA VAL A 257 3.39 -6.75 -17.99
C VAL A 257 4.13 -5.43 -18.21
N ASP A 258 3.46 -4.45 -18.85
CA ASP A 258 3.95 -3.06 -18.87
C ASP A 258 3.78 -2.42 -17.48
N VAL A 259 4.78 -2.65 -16.63
CA VAL A 259 4.84 -2.10 -15.27
C VAL A 259 4.82 -0.57 -15.28
N ALA A 260 5.39 0.07 -16.30
CA ALA A 260 5.40 1.53 -16.39
C ALA A 260 3.98 2.07 -16.64
N ALA A 261 3.21 1.43 -17.53
CA ALA A 261 1.79 1.75 -17.72
C ALA A 261 0.97 1.50 -16.45
N LYS A 262 1.18 0.37 -15.76
CA LYS A 262 0.53 0.07 -14.48
C LYS A 262 0.80 1.17 -13.44
N ARG A 263 2.05 1.60 -13.29
CA ARG A 263 2.43 2.68 -12.36
C ARG A 263 1.81 4.03 -12.71
N ARG A 264 1.71 4.37 -14.00
CA ARG A 264 1.02 5.60 -14.45
C ARG A 264 -0.46 5.56 -14.07
N ALA A 265 -1.14 4.44 -14.30
CA ALA A 265 -2.53 4.26 -13.91
C ALA A 265 -2.72 4.35 -12.38
N GLN A 266 -1.85 3.69 -11.60
CA GLN A 266 -1.84 3.79 -10.14
C GLN A 266 -1.64 5.23 -9.66
N THR A 267 -0.77 6.00 -10.33
CA THR A 267 -0.50 7.39 -10.00
C THR A 267 -1.70 8.29 -10.30
N ALA A 268 -2.41 8.06 -11.40
CA ALA A 268 -3.63 8.80 -11.74
C ALA A 268 -4.73 8.57 -10.70
N VAL A 269 -5.00 7.31 -10.34
CA VAL A 269 -5.97 6.97 -9.28
C VAL A 269 -5.59 7.63 -7.96
N TRP A 270 -4.30 7.58 -7.61
CA TRP A 270 -3.79 8.18 -6.39
C TRP A 270 -3.92 9.72 -6.37
N PHE A 271 -3.69 10.37 -7.50
CA PHE A 271 -3.91 11.81 -7.63
C PHE A 271 -5.37 12.18 -7.36
N ASP A 272 -6.32 11.42 -7.92
CA ASP A 272 -7.75 11.66 -7.69
C ASP A 272 -8.15 11.45 -6.23
N ASP A 273 -7.55 10.46 -5.54
CA ASP A 273 -7.74 10.26 -4.10
C ASP A 273 -7.26 11.46 -3.28
N LEU A 274 -6.05 11.96 -3.56
CA LEU A 274 -5.50 13.14 -2.90
C LEU A 274 -6.30 14.40 -3.19
N LEU A 275 -6.79 14.56 -4.43
CA LEU A 275 -7.64 15.67 -4.81
C LEU A 275 -8.96 15.66 -4.02
N ARG A 276 -9.60 14.50 -3.88
CA ARG A 276 -10.82 14.34 -3.07
C ARG A 276 -10.57 14.71 -1.60
N GLU A 277 -9.46 14.25 -1.03
CA GLU A 277 -9.08 14.58 0.35
C GLU A 277 -8.82 16.07 0.53
N ALA A 278 -8.05 16.69 -0.36
CA ALA A 278 -7.75 18.11 -0.32
C ALA A 278 -9.02 18.97 -0.50
N ALA A 279 -9.91 18.60 -1.41
CA ALA A 279 -11.19 19.26 -1.60
C ALA A 279 -12.07 19.17 -0.34
N TRP A 280 -12.11 18.00 0.30
CA TRP A 280 -12.85 17.81 1.55
C TRP A 280 -12.27 18.61 2.73
N GLN A 281 -10.95 18.70 2.84
CA GLN A 281 -10.26 19.55 3.82
C GLN A 281 -10.59 21.03 3.59
N ALA A 282 -10.49 21.51 2.35
CA ALA A 282 -10.82 22.89 1.99
C ALA A 282 -12.29 23.22 2.26
N PHE A 283 -13.19 22.29 1.94
CA PHE A 283 -14.61 22.43 2.24
C PHE A 283 -14.87 22.55 3.75
N GLN A 284 -14.28 21.67 4.57
CA GLN A 284 -14.42 21.73 6.03
C GLN A 284 -13.88 23.03 6.64
N ALA A 285 -12.81 23.61 6.05
CA ALA A 285 -12.26 24.87 6.52
C ALA A 285 -13.16 26.08 6.21
N GLY A 286 -13.95 26.00 5.13
CA GLY A 286 -14.84 27.09 4.69
C GLY A 286 -16.31 26.92 5.06
N VAL A 287 -16.73 25.75 5.56
CA VAL A 287 -18.14 25.48 5.87
C VAL A 287 -18.56 26.15 7.17
N ASP A 288 -19.76 26.73 7.17
CA ASP A 288 -20.40 27.21 8.40
C ASP A 288 -20.77 26.02 9.30
N ALA A 289 -20.11 25.97 10.47
CA ALA A 289 -20.26 24.90 11.44
C ALA A 289 -21.68 24.85 12.05
N GLU A 290 -22.37 25.98 12.15
CA GLU A 290 -23.74 26.03 12.67
C GLU A 290 -24.72 25.47 11.64
N ARG A 291 -24.62 25.92 10.38
CA ARG A 291 -25.42 25.40 9.27
C ARG A 291 -25.22 23.88 9.08
N LEU A 292 -23.98 23.41 9.15
CA LEU A 292 -23.68 21.97 9.08
C LEU A 292 -24.36 21.19 10.21
N ARG A 293 -24.33 21.72 11.45
CA ARG A 293 -24.95 21.07 12.62
C ARG A 293 -26.47 21.04 12.48
N ALA A 294 -27.10 22.13 12.04
CA ALA A 294 -28.53 22.24 11.83
C ALA A 294 -29.04 21.22 10.79
N LEU A 295 -28.44 21.22 9.59
CA LEU A 295 -28.82 20.28 8.53
C LEU A 295 -28.60 18.81 8.93
N ARG A 296 -27.54 18.52 9.70
CA ARG A 296 -27.32 17.18 10.23
C ARG A 296 -28.39 16.76 11.23
N ALA A 297 -28.87 17.67 12.07
CA ALA A 297 -29.96 17.40 13.00
C ALA A 297 -31.27 17.11 12.27
N GLU A 298 -31.59 17.86 11.21
CA GLU A 298 -32.75 17.61 10.34
C GLU A 298 -32.70 16.23 9.67
N VAL A 299 -31.52 15.84 9.14
CA VAL A 299 -31.34 14.50 8.57
C VAL A 299 -31.54 13.39 9.62
N LEU A 300 -30.98 13.57 10.83
CA LEU A 300 -31.11 12.58 11.91
C LEU A 300 -32.54 12.50 12.48
N ALA A 301 -33.29 13.61 12.43
CA ALA A 301 -34.70 13.65 12.79
C ALA A 301 -35.63 13.10 11.69
N GLY A 302 -35.08 12.78 10.50
CA GLY A 302 -35.85 12.29 9.36
C GLY A 302 -36.67 13.36 8.64
N THR A 303 -36.45 14.65 8.93
CA THR A 303 -37.13 15.76 8.23
C THR A 303 -36.52 16.02 6.85
N LEU A 304 -35.24 15.69 6.67
CA LEU A 304 -34.55 15.68 5.37
C LEU A 304 -33.95 14.29 5.10
N THR A 305 -33.94 13.90 3.83
CA THR A 305 -33.06 12.80 3.41
C THR A 305 -31.59 13.23 3.43
N PRO A 306 -30.62 12.30 3.60
CA PRO A 306 -29.20 12.63 3.51
C PRO A 306 -28.81 13.36 2.22
N VAL A 307 -29.42 13.01 1.09
CA VAL A 307 -29.18 13.65 -0.21
C VAL A 307 -29.64 15.11 -0.20
N GLN A 308 -30.83 15.39 0.35
CA GLN A 308 -31.34 16.75 0.48
C GLN A 308 -30.50 17.59 1.44
N GLY A 309 -30.09 17.03 2.59
CA GLY A 309 -29.22 17.71 3.53
C GLY A 309 -27.86 18.11 2.92
N VAL A 310 -27.23 17.20 2.15
CA VAL A 310 -25.97 17.51 1.44
C VAL A 310 -26.18 18.56 0.36
N ARG A 311 -27.25 18.46 -0.46
CA ARG A 311 -27.56 19.51 -1.45
C ARG A 311 -27.77 20.86 -0.80
N ALA A 312 -28.56 20.92 0.27
CA ALA A 312 -28.81 22.13 1.02
C ALA A 312 -27.52 22.71 1.62
N LEU A 313 -26.58 21.87 2.05
CA LEU A 313 -25.29 22.32 2.58
C LEU A 313 -24.39 22.93 1.49
N LEU A 314 -24.39 22.34 0.29
CA LEU A 314 -23.55 22.78 -0.84
C LEU A 314 -24.12 23.98 -1.60
N SER A 315 -25.41 24.29 -1.43
CA SER A 315 -26.01 25.48 -2.04
C SER A 315 -25.46 26.77 -1.41
N PRO A 316 -25.01 27.75 -2.22
CA PRO A 316 -24.51 29.02 -1.72
C PRO A 316 -25.57 29.71 -0.85
N SER A 317 -25.14 30.23 0.31
CA SER A 317 -25.97 31.02 1.22
C SER A 317 -26.37 32.34 0.54
N GLY A 318 -27.33 32.34 -0.40
CA GLY A 318 -27.74 33.58 -1.07
C GLY A 318 -28.34 33.49 -2.47
N GLY A 319 -28.83 32.33 -2.92
CA GLY A 319 -29.62 32.24 -4.15
C GLY A 319 -31.05 31.85 -3.84
N GLN A 320 -31.97 32.82 -3.82
CA GLN A 320 -33.37 32.52 -4.08
C GLN A 320 -33.43 31.84 -5.46
N GLN A 321 -33.52 30.52 -5.49
CA GLN A 321 -34.08 29.83 -6.64
C GLN A 321 -35.58 29.89 -6.49
N GLU A 322 -36.19 30.91 -7.08
CA GLU A 322 -37.55 30.79 -7.58
C GLU A 322 -37.57 29.54 -8.46
N GLY A 323 -38.16 28.47 -7.93
CA GLY A 323 -38.53 27.33 -8.76
C GLY A 323 -39.47 27.81 -9.87
N PRO A 324 -39.39 27.25 -11.09
CA PRO A 324 -40.32 27.62 -12.14
C PRO A 324 -41.75 27.41 -11.62
N PRO A 325 -42.70 28.32 -11.89
CA PRO A 325 -44.05 28.18 -11.41
C PRO A 325 -44.60 26.86 -11.94
N TYR A 326 -45.06 26.02 -11.01
CA TYR A 326 -45.96 24.92 -11.31
C TYR A 326 -47.13 25.51 -12.11
N LEU A 327 -47.17 25.26 -13.42
CA LEU A 327 -48.38 25.47 -14.20
C LEU A 327 -49.38 24.40 -13.73
N GLY A 328 -50.33 24.86 -12.93
CA GLY A 328 -51.43 24.07 -12.43
C GLY A 328 -52.37 23.58 -13.54
N ASP A 329 -52.91 22.40 -13.25
CA ASP A 329 -54.14 21.74 -13.70
C ASP A 329 -55.10 22.45 -14.70
N GLY A 330 -55.40 21.67 -15.76
CA GLY A 330 -56.76 21.39 -16.27
C GLY A 330 -57.32 22.28 -17.40
N PRO A 331 -58.43 21.90 -18.11
CA PRO A 331 -59.32 20.76 -17.86
C PRO A 331 -59.77 19.94 -19.12
N THR A 332 -60.62 18.92 -18.83
CA THR A 332 -61.42 17.98 -19.67
C THR A 332 -60.72 16.84 -20.40
#